data_AF-A0A9W9PLI8-F1
#
_entry.id   AF-A0A9W9PLI8-F1
#
_cell.length_a   1.000
_cell.length_b   1.000
_cell.length_c   1.000
_cell.angle_alpha   90.00
_cell.angle_beta   90.00
_cell.angle_gamma   90.00
#
_symmetry.space_group_name_H-M   'P 1'
#
loop_
_entity.id
_entity.type
_entity.pdbx_description
1 polymer ?
#
loop_
_entity_poly.entity_id
_entity_poly.type
_entity_poly.pdbx_seq_one_letter_code
_entity_poly.pdbx_strand_id
1 'polypeptide(L)'
;MPYAAAPLPKLTELLKIQILTILSKPFLPLDAQGILIWILTVGGIVAVDTEKRPWFVARLGDIVESCSVREWEQFKRILRRMLWLGSACDAAAYSLWVEVTLQFSK
;
A
#
# COMPACT_ATOMS: atom_id res chain seq x y z
N MET A 1 32.41 -9.22 1.28
CA MET A 1 32.29 -7.77 1.02
C MET A 1 31.53 -7.16 2.19
N PRO A 2 32.01 -6.08 2.84
CA PRO A 2 31.32 -5.52 3.98
C PRO A 2 30.09 -4.73 3.48
N TYR A 3 28.94 -5.06 4.05
CA TYR A 3 27.68 -4.36 3.89
C TYR A 3 27.93 -2.88 4.26
N ALA A 4 28.06 -2.01 3.27
CA ALA A 4 28.02 -0.57 3.50
C ALA A 4 26.71 -0.31 4.21
N ALA A 5 26.78 0.01 5.50
CA ALA A 5 25.63 0.22 6.36
C ALA A 5 24.73 1.24 5.69
N ALA A 6 23.60 0.76 5.14
CA ALA A 6 22.54 1.62 4.65
C ALA A 6 22.24 2.67 5.75
N PRO A 7 21.84 3.90 5.40
CA PRO A 7 21.59 4.98 6.37
C PRO A 7 20.28 4.74 7.15
N LEU A 8 20.15 3.56 7.73
CA LEU A 8 19.10 3.08 8.61
C LEU A 8 18.85 4.06 9.78
N PRO A 9 19.88 4.68 10.42
CA PRO A 9 19.64 5.65 11.48
C PRO A 9 18.95 6.92 10.98
N LYS A 10 19.30 7.38 9.76
CA LYS A 10 18.67 8.55 9.15
C LYS A 10 17.22 8.26 8.79
N LEU A 11 16.94 7.04 8.35
CA LEU A 11 15.59 6.57 8.07
C LEU A 11 14.75 6.50 9.36
N THR A 12 15.33 6.00 10.46
CA THR A 12 14.66 5.95 11.77
C THR A 12 14.27 7.35 12.26
N GLU A 13 15.15 8.34 12.13
CA GLU A 13 14.84 9.72 12.51
C GLU A 13 13.74 10.33 11.65
N LEU A 14 13.76 10.09 10.33
CA LEU A 14 12.71 10.58 9.44
C LEU A 14 11.36 9.91 9.71
N LEU A 15 11.35 8.60 10.01
CA LEU A 15 10.15 7.87 10.42
C LEU A 15 9.57 8.44 11.71
N LYS A 16 10.41 8.68 12.72
CA LYS A 16 10.00 9.22 14.02
C LYS A 16 9.35 10.60 13.88
N ILE A 17 9.94 11.49 13.08
CA ILE A 17 9.39 12.84 12.82
C ILE A 17 8.04 12.77 12.10
N GLN A 18 7.91 11.91 11.09
CA GLN A 18 6.67 11.74 10.34
C GLN A 18 5.56 11.18 11.22
N ILE A 19 5.86 10.16 12.04
CA ILE A 19 4.91 9.57 12.99
C ILE A 19 4.42 10.62 13.99
N LEU A 20 5.31 11.40 14.60
CA LEU A 20 4.92 12.45 15.55
C LEU A 20 4.07 13.55 14.89
N THR A 21 4.35 13.86 13.62
CA THR A 21 3.58 14.85 12.83
C THR A 21 2.19 14.33 12.46
N ILE A 22 2.06 13.03 12.20
CA ILE A 22 0.78 12.37 11.90
C ILE A 22 -0.07 12.23 13.16
N LEU A 23 0.54 11.84 14.29
CA LEU A 23 -0.16 11.66 15.57
C LEU A 23 -0.61 12.98 16.22
N SER A 24 0.05 14.10 15.88
CA SER A 24 -0.33 15.43 16.34
C SER A 24 -1.47 16.06 15.51
N LYS A 25 -1.90 15.41 14.42
CA LYS A 25 -3.10 15.79 13.67
C LYS A 25 -4.28 14.91 14.11
N PRO A 26 -5.37 15.47 14.65
CA PRO A 26 -6.48 14.69 15.22
C PRO A 26 -7.24 13.85 14.19
N PHE A 27 -7.03 14.13 12.89
CA PHE A 27 -7.53 13.34 11.78
C PHE A 27 -6.36 13.01 10.86
N LEU A 28 -6.00 11.73 10.78
CA LEU A 28 -5.32 11.22 9.59
C LEU A 28 -6.23 11.57 8.40
N PRO A 29 -5.71 12.19 7.32
CA PRO A 29 -6.50 12.52 6.13
C PRO A 29 -6.76 11.26 5.28
N LEU A 30 -7.11 10.15 5.93
CA LEU A 30 -7.55 8.94 5.30
C LEU A 30 -9.00 8.72 5.69
N ASP A 31 -9.85 8.71 4.67
CA ASP A 31 -11.15 8.11 4.73
C ASP A 31 -11.03 6.60 5.04
N ALA A 32 -12.07 6.02 5.62
CA ALA A 32 -12.10 4.58 5.94
C ALA A 32 -11.79 3.71 4.70
N GLN A 33 -12.13 4.19 3.51
CA GLN A 33 -11.84 3.56 2.22
C GLN A 33 -10.34 3.53 1.92
N GLY A 34 -9.61 4.64 2.09
CA GLY A 34 -8.15 4.67 1.89
C GLY A 34 -7.40 3.74 2.83
N ILE A 35 -7.85 3.64 4.09
CA ILE A 35 -7.29 2.69 5.06
C ILE A 35 -7.57 1.25 4.61
N LEU A 36 -8.79 0.95 4.20
CA LEU A 36 -9.17 -0.39 3.74
C LEU A 36 -8.38 -0.81 2.50
N ILE A 37 -8.22 0.09 1.53
CA ILE A 37 -7.37 -0.12 0.34
C ILE A 37 -5.94 -0.44 0.76
N TRP A 38 -5.38 0.31 1.71
CA TRP A 38 -4.01 0.06 2.19
C TRP A 38 -3.88 -1.31 2.87
N ILE A 39 -4.81 -1.66 3.78
CA ILE A 39 -4.80 -2.95 4.51
C ILE A 39 -4.89 -4.12 3.53
N LEU A 40 -5.82 -4.05 2.57
CA LEU A 40 -6.01 -5.10 1.56
C LEU A 40 -4.79 -5.24 0.65
N THR A 41 -4.12 -4.13 0.34
CA THR A 41 -2.90 -4.14 -0.46
C THR A 41 -1.75 -4.81 0.28
N VAL A 42 -1.48 -4.41 1.53
CA VAL A 42 -0.42 -5.02 2.34
C VAL A 42 -0.72 -6.50 2.61
N GLY A 43 -1.98 -6.83 2.94
CA GLY A 43 -2.42 -8.20 3.11
C GLY A 43 -2.25 -9.03 1.83
N GLY A 44 -2.59 -8.47 0.67
CA GLY A 44 -2.37 -9.09 -0.63
C GLY A 44 -0.89 -9.35 -0.91
N ILE A 45 -0.01 -8.38 -0.64
CA ILE A 45 1.46 -8.52 -0.79
C ILE A 45 1.99 -9.64 0.11
N VAL A 46 1.61 -9.67 1.40
CA VAL A 46 2.06 -10.70 2.34
C VAL A 46 1.50 -12.07 1.99
N ALA A 47 0.29 -12.13 1.42
CA ALA A 47 -0.36 -13.37 1.00
C ALA A 47 0.16 -13.92 -0.34
N VAL A 48 1.25 -13.37 -0.91
CA VAL A 48 1.88 -13.91 -2.12
C VAL A 48 2.17 -15.40 -1.96
N ASP A 49 1.91 -16.18 -3.01
CA ASP A 49 2.05 -17.65 -3.03
C ASP A 49 1.22 -18.40 -1.97
N THR A 50 0.18 -17.76 -1.42
CA THR A 50 -0.76 -18.42 -0.52
C THR A 50 -2.15 -18.53 -1.15
N GLU A 51 -2.92 -19.53 -0.71
CA GLU A 51 -4.33 -19.71 -1.09
C GLU A 51 -5.23 -18.52 -0.69
N LYS A 52 -4.72 -17.61 0.15
CA LYS A 52 -5.45 -16.41 0.59
C LYS A 52 -5.33 -15.24 -0.40
N ARG A 53 -4.35 -15.25 -1.32
CA ARG A 53 -4.12 -14.18 -2.30
C ARG A 53 -5.39 -13.82 -3.09
N PRO A 54 -6.16 -14.77 -3.65
CA PRO A 54 -7.36 -14.44 -4.44
C PRO A 54 -8.43 -13.69 -3.65
N TRP A 55 -8.56 -13.94 -2.34
CA TRP A 55 -9.51 -13.22 -1.49
C TRP A 55 -9.15 -11.75 -1.35
N PHE A 56 -7.86 -11.45 -1.17
CA PHE A 56 -7.38 -10.06 -1.13
C PHE A 56 -7.56 -9.36 -2.47
N VAL A 57 -7.25 -10.03 -3.58
CA VAL A 57 -7.44 -9.48 -4.93
C VAL A 57 -8.91 -9.14 -5.17
N ALA A 58 -9.84 -10.06 -4.87
CA ALA A 58 -11.27 -9.83 -5.05
C ALA A 58 -11.79 -8.66 -4.19
N ARG A 59 -11.47 -8.63 -2.90
CA ARG A 59 -11.89 -7.54 -2.01
C ARG A 59 -11.27 -6.20 -2.35
N LEU A 60 -10.02 -6.22 -2.84
CA LEU A 60 -9.36 -5.02 -3.34
C LEU A 60 -10.03 -4.52 -4.62
N GLY A 61 -10.43 -5.43 -5.52
CA GLY A 61 -11.25 -5.13 -6.70
C GLY A 61 -12.56 -4.41 -6.36
N ASP A 62 -13.35 -4.98 -5.45
CA ASP A 62 -14.63 -4.42 -5.01
C ASP A 62 -14.48 -2.95 -4.53
N ILE A 63 -13.48 -2.69 -3.68
CA ILE A 63 -13.30 -1.36 -3.09
C ILE A 63 -12.74 -0.35 -4.09
N VAL A 64 -11.77 -0.72 -4.93
CA VAL A 64 -11.18 0.20 -5.91
C VAL A 64 -12.18 0.56 -7.02
N GLU A 65 -13.06 -0.37 -7.39
CA GLU A 65 -14.18 -0.09 -8.29
C GLU A 65 -15.17 0.90 -7.64
N SER A 66 -15.57 0.65 -6.39
CA SER A 66 -16.48 1.56 -5.66
C SER A 66 -15.92 2.98 -5.47
N CYS A 67 -14.60 3.10 -5.35
CA CYS A 67 -13.88 4.36 -5.24
C CYS A 67 -13.50 4.97 -6.61
N SER A 68 -13.88 4.34 -7.73
CA SER A 68 -13.53 4.76 -9.09
C SER A 68 -12.03 4.92 -9.33
N VAL A 69 -11.21 4.12 -8.64
CA VAL A 69 -9.75 4.08 -8.81
C VAL A 69 -9.45 3.18 -10.00
N ARG A 70 -9.04 3.77 -11.13
CA ARG A 70 -8.86 3.04 -12.40
C ARG A 70 -7.42 2.95 -12.86
N GLU A 71 -6.56 3.78 -12.31
CA GLU A 71 -5.17 3.92 -12.73
C GLU A 71 -4.22 3.59 -11.59
N TRP A 72 -3.10 2.95 -11.93
CA TRP A 72 -2.03 2.66 -10.99
C TRP A 72 -1.57 3.91 -10.22
N GLU A 73 -1.44 5.06 -10.88
CA GLU A 73 -1.00 6.29 -10.23
C GLU A 73 -2.01 6.84 -9.21
N GLN A 74 -3.31 6.61 -9.41
CA GLN A 74 -4.35 6.97 -8.44
C GLN A 74 -4.28 6.05 -7.22
N PHE A 75 -4.18 4.74 -7.47
CA PHE A 75 -4.03 3.72 -6.44
C PHE A 75 -2.77 3.95 -5.59
N LYS A 76 -1.62 4.16 -6.24
CA LYS A 76 -0.34 4.47 -5.61
C LYS A 76 -0.39 5.74 -4.75
N ARG A 77 -1.12 6.76 -5.20
CA ARG A 77 -1.31 8.00 -4.44
C ARG A 77 -2.07 7.76 -3.13
N ILE A 78 -3.02 6.82 -3.11
CA ILE A 78 -3.74 6.41 -1.90
C ILE A 78 -2.78 5.68 -0.95
N LEU A 79 -2.01 4.71 -1.45
CA LEU A 79 -1.07 3.94 -0.63
C LEU A 79 -0.01 4.81 0.06
N ARG A 80 0.50 5.82 -0.64
CA ARG A 80 1.48 6.79 -0.13
C ARG A 80 0.93 7.73 0.94
N ARG A 81 -0.39 7.75 1.19
CA ARG A 81 -0.96 8.50 2.32
C ARG A 81 -0.71 7.82 3.67
N MET A 82 -0.35 6.54 3.67
CA MET A 82 0.03 5.76 4.85
C MET A 82 1.51 5.38 4.83
N LEU A 83 1.98 4.66 5.85
CA LEU A 83 3.33 4.11 5.91
C LEU A 83 3.59 3.24 4.67
N TRP A 84 4.33 3.80 3.70
CA TRP A 84 4.60 3.16 2.42
C TRP A 84 6.01 3.49 1.96
N LEU A 85 6.88 2.47 1.96
CA LEU A 85 8.23 2.60 1.43
C LEU A 85 8.23 2.17 -0.03
N GLY A 86 8.13 3.14 -0.95
CA GLY A 86 7.98 2.86 -2.38
C GLY A 86 9.08 1.94 -2.95
N SER A 87 10.32 2.08 -2.49
CA SER A 87 11.44 1.22 -2.92
C SER A 87 11.29 -0.26 -2.55
N ALA A 88 10.49 -0.58 -1.53
CA ALA A 88 10.25 -1.95 -1.08
C ALA A 88 8.90 -2.49 -1.59
N CYS A 89 7.86 -1.64 -1.60
CA CYS A 89 6.49 -2.11 -1.79
C CYS A 89 5.93 -1.85 -3.20
N ASP A 90 6.49 -0.91 -3.99
CA ASP A 90 5.88 -0.52 -5.28
C ASP A 90 5.81 -1.69 -6.27
N ALA A 91 6.86 -2.51 -6.38
CA ALA A 91 6.88 -3.65 -7.30
C ALA A 91 5.84 -4.71 -6.92
N ALA A 92 5.77 -5.06 -5.62
CA ALA A 92 4.81 -6.05 -5.13
C ALA A 92 3.36 -5.55 -5.23
N ALA A 93 3.12 -4.27 -4.93
CA ALA A 93 1.81 -3.65 -5.08
C ALA A 93 1.39 -3.52 -6.54
N TYR A 94 2.34 -3.25 -7.46
CA TYR A 94 2.04 -3.20 -8.88
C TYR A 94 1.62 -4.59 -9.41
N SER A 95 2.32 -5.65 -9.01
CA SER A 95 1.91 -7.03 -9.33
C SER A 95 0.48 -7.33 -8.85
N LEU A 96 0.16 -6.97 -7.60
CA LEU A 96 -1.18 -7.13 -7.05
C LEU A 96 -2.21 -6.29 -7.82
N TRP A 97 -1.87 -5.06 -8.19
CA TRP A 97 -2.72 -4.18 -8.97
C TRP A 97 -3.06 -4.76 -10.35
N VAL A 98 -2.09 -5.35 -11.05
CA VAL A 98 -2.32 -6.03 -12.32
C VAL A 98 -3.35 -7.16 -12.15
N GLU A 99 -3.19 -8.01 -11.12
CA GLU A 99 -4.16 -9.07 -10.80
C GLU A 99 -5.58 -8.53 -10.57
N VAL A 100 -5.71 -7.42 -9.85
CA VAL A 100 -7.00 -6.75 -9.62
C VAL A 100 -7.58 -6.26 -10.95
N THR A 101 -6.79 -5.59 -11.78
CA THR A 101 -7.29 -5.06 -13.06
C THR A 101 -7.75 -6.13 -14.05
N LEU A 102 -7.18 -7.33 -13.97
CA LEU A 102 -7.62 -8.47 -14.77
C LEU A 102 -9.04 -8.95 -14.40
N GLN A 103 -9.52 -8.66 -13.19
CA GLN A 103 -10.89 -9.00 -12.78
C GLN A 103 -11.95 -8.16 -13.52
N PHE A 104 -11.63 -6.92 -13.88
CA PHE A 104 -12.56 -6.02 -14.58
C PHE A 104 -12.70 -6.30 -16.08
N SER A 105 -11.85 -7.18 -16.63
CA SER A 105 -11.85 -7.54 -18.06
C SER A 105 -12.68 -8.80 -18.38
N LYS A 106 -13.43 -9.31 -17.40
CA LYS A 106 -14.42 -10.38 -17.55
C LYS A 106 -15.83 -9.81 -17.51
#